data_AF-N9TN07-F1
#
_entry.id   AF-N9TN07-F1
#
_cell.length_a   1.000
_cell.length_b   1.000
_cell.length_c   1.000
_cell.angle_alpha   90.00
_cell.angle_beta   90.00
_cell.angle_gamma   90.00
#
_symmetry.space_group_name_H-M   'P 1'
#
loop_
_entity.id
_entity.type
_entity.pdbx_description
1 polymer ?
#
loop_
_entity_poly.entity_id
_entity_poly.type
_entity_poly.pdbx_seq_one_letter_code
_entity_poly.pdbx_strand_id
1 'polypeptide(L)'
;MEGCKKDQRKLPSKLLITTLNSIQSVLPNSTSIYVVSVDSKSVSYIGSFLQPKKKREKKRNSSSRESVSFEEVLDSLSQLIVATVNVGKTYEETDTLKTMHLQGRDSMISIIFNKKQSICVVIDSNINELCYVFDDQIQIQCQPIFDALE
;
A
#
# COMPACT_ATOMS: atom_id res chain seq x y z
N MET A 1 18.22 0.25 13.06
CA MET A 1 17.38 -0.19 11.92
C MET A 1 17.50 0.88 10.85
N GLU A 2 17.98 0.54 9.65
CA GLU A 2 17.94 1.49 8.53
C GLU A 2 16.49 1.52 8.02
N GLY A 3 15.79 2.65 8.20
CA GLY A 3 14.41 2.85 7.73
C GLY A 3 14.30 2.86 6.20
N CYS A 4 13.06 2.90 5.68
CA CYS A 4 12.76 2.96 4.25
C CYS A 4 13.50 4.14 3.60
N LYS A 5 14.41 3.83 2.66
CA LYS A 5 15.22 4.86 1.98
C LYS A 5 14.35 5.58 0.96
N LYS A 6 14.60 6.87 0.73
CA LYS A 6 13.84 7.63 -0.26
C LYS A 6 14.34 7.30 -1.68
N ASP A 7 13.43 6.92 -2.57
CA ASP A 7 13.69 6.72 -3.99
C ASP A 7 13.88 8.09 -4.70
N GLN A 8 14.64 8.10 -5.80
CA GLN A 8 14.86 9.32 -6.58
C GLN A 8 13.67 9.66 -7.47
N ARG A 9 12.86 8.65 -7.85
CA ARG A 9 11.63 8.82 -8.62
C ARG A 9 10.59 9.58 -7.80
N LYS A 10 9.72 10.31 -8.49
CA LYS A 10 8.64 11.09 -7.88
C LYS A 10 7.37 10.87 -8.66
N LEU A 11 6.26 10.79 -7.94
CA LEU A 11 4.92 10.73 -8.52
C LEU A 11 4.18 12.06 -8.35
N PRO A 12 3.48 12.55 -9.38
CA PRO A 12 2.61 13.70 -9.22
C PRO A 12 1.49 13.43 -8.21
N SER A 13 1.25 14.34 -7.27
CA SER A 13 0.18 14.18 -6.28
C SER A 13 -1.20 13.97 -6.93
N LYS A 14 -1.46 14.63 -8.06
CA LYS A 14 -2.71 14.46 -8.82
C LYS A 14 -2.92 13.01 -9.28
N LEU A 15 -1.86 12.32 -9.69
CA LEU A 15 -1.92 10.92 -10.11
C LEU A 15 -2.27 10.01 -8.93
N LEU A 16 -1.63 10.21 -7.78
CA LEU A 16 -1.90 9.46 -6.55
C LEU A 16 -3.35 9.66 -6.07
N ILE A 17 -3.84 10.90 -6.08
CA ILE A 17 -5.22 11.23 -5.70
C ILE A 17 -6.22 10.55 -6.64
N THR A 18 -6.00 10.68 -7.95
CA THR A 18 -6.92 10.12 -8.95
C THR A 18 -6.96 8.60 -8.85
N THR A 19 -5.80 7.97 -8.68
CA THR A 19 -5.69 6.51 -8.51
C THR A 19 -6.38 6.03 -7.25
N LEU A 20 -6.17 6.70 -6.10
CA LEU A 20 -6.87 6.36 -4.86
C LEU A 20 -8.40 6.48 -5.02
N ASN A 21 -8.88 7.54 -5.68
CA ASN A 21 -10.31 7.72 -5.92
C ASN A 21 -10.88 6.60 -6.80
N SER A 22 -10.14 6.14 -7.81
CA SER A 22 -10.59 5.01 -8.64
C SER A 22 -10.58 3.69 -7.87
N ILE A 23 -9.56 3.45 -7.04
CA ILE A 23 -9.49 2.28 -6.14
C ILE A 23 -10.71 2.21 -5.23
N GLN A 24 -11.23 3.35 -4.76
CA GLN A 24 -12.40 3.39 -3.87
C GLN A 24 -13.68 2.78 -4.47
N SER A 25 -13.74 2.59 -5.79
CA SER A 25 -14.83 1.86 -6.45
C SER A 25 -14.78 0.34 -6.19
N VAL A 26 -13.61 -0.20 -5.89
CA VAL A 26 -13.36 -1.64 -5.68
C VAL A 26 -13.06 -1.94 -4.20
N LEU A 27 -12.32 -1.05 -3.53
CA LEU A 27 -12.10 -1.04 -2.09
C LEU A 27 -12.68 0.23 -1.46
N PRO A 28 -13.97 0.20 -1.07
CA PRO A 28 -14.57 1.30 -0.35
C PRO A 28 -13.77 1.64 0.91
N ASN A 29 -13.73 2.94 1.25
CA ASN A 29 -13.06 3.46 2.44
C ASN A 29 -11.53 3.31 2.46
N SER A 30 -10.88 3.12 1.30
CA SER A 30 -9.43 3.35 1.18
C SER A 30 -9.09 4.79 1.53
N THR A 31 -8.22 5.00 2.52
CA THR A 31 -7.89 6.30 3.08
C THR A 31 -6.57 6.84 2.57
N SER A 32 -5.65 5.94 2.20
CA SER A 32 -4.27 6.31 1.90
C SER A 32 -3.67 5.38 0.85
N ILE A 33 -2.76 5.92 0.06
CA ILE A 33 -1.98 5.19 -0.94
C ILE A 33 -0.50 5.54 -0.77
N TYR A 34 0.35 4.53 -0.87
CA TYR A 34 1.80 4.63 -0.81
C TYR A 34 2.39 3.83 -1.95
N VAL A 35 3.44 4.34 -2.55
CA VAL A 35 4.13 3.67 -3.66
C VAL A 35 5.57 3.48 -3.25
N VAL A 36 6.05 2.26 -3.37
CA VAL A 36 7.38 1.87 -2.96
C VAL A 36 8.05 1.00 -4.02
N SER A 37 9.37 1.16 -4.15
CA SER A 37 10.22 0.22 -4.85
C SER A 37 10.64 -0.89 -3.91
N VAL A 38 10.73 -2.11 -4.41
CA VAL A 38 11.18 -3.29 -3.66
C VAL A 38 12.47 -3.81 -4.29
N ASP A 39 13.45 -4.15 -3.47
CA ASP A 39 14.62 -4.93 -3.81
C ASP A 39 14.61 -6.19 -2.94
N SER A 40 15.40 -7.20 -3.34
CA SER A 40 15.69 -8.42 -2.59
C SER A 40 15.99 -8.23 -1.10
N LYS A 41 16.47 -7.04 -0.69
CA LYS A 41 16.88 -6.74 0.69
C LYS A 41 16.20 -5.53 1.31
N SER A 42 15.54 -4.67 0.52
CA SER A 42 15.09 -3.38 1.01
C SER A 42 13.87 -2.85 0.26
N VAL A 43 13.21 -1.86 0.87
CA VAL A 43 12.13 -1.10 0.25
C VAL A 43 12.52 0.37 0.22
N SER A 44 12.22 1.05 -0.88
CA SER A 44 12.44 2.48 -1.04
C SER A 44 11.14 3.22 -1.31
N TYR A 45 10.92 4.34 -0.64
CA TYR A 45 9.70 5.13 -0.75
C TYR A 45 9.71 6.06 -1.96
N ILE A 46 8.66 6.00 -2.79
CA ILE A 46 8.50 6.82 -4.02
C ILE A 46 7.51 7.97 -3.80
N GLY A 47 6.36 7.71 -3.19
CA GLY A 47 5.31 8.73 -2.99
C GLY A 47 4.11 8.25 -2.20
N SER A 48 3.32 9.18 -1.70
CA SER A 48 2.09 8.90 -0.95
C SER A 48 1.04 9.97 -1.12
N PHE A 49 -0.21 9.58 -0.85
CA PHE A 49 -1.30 10.51 -0.60
C PHE A 49 -2.16 9.95 0.54
N LEU A 50 -2.43 10.79 1.53
CA LEU A 50 -3.29 10.49 2.67
C LEU A 50 -4.51 11.39 2.59
N GLN A 51 -5.71 10.80 2.60
CA GLN A 51 -6.92 11.60 2.70
C GLN A 51 -6.96 12.32 4.04
N PRO A 52 -7.27 13.64 4.06
CA PRO A 52 -7.45 14.37 5.29
C PRO A 52 -8.53 13.70 6.14
N LYS A 53 -8.17 13.25 7.35
CA LYS A 53 -9.17 12.76 8.31
C LYS A 53 -10.14 13.91 8.59
N LYS A 54 -11.42 13.75 8.22
CA LYS A 54 -12.47 14.67 8.68
C LYS A 54 -12.38 14.72 10.20
N LYS A 55 -12.10 15.90 10.78
CA LYS A 55 -12.12 16.10 12.24
C LYS A 55 -13.50 15.67 12.73
N ARG A 56 -13.60 14.50 13.34
CA ARG A 56 -14.80 14.14 14.12
C ARG A 56 -14.86 15.14 15.28
N GLU A 57 -15.93 15.92 15.35
CA GLU A 57 -16.21 16.74 16.54
C GLU A 57 -16.25 15.85 17.80
N LYS A 58 -15.77 16.43 18.90
CA LYS A 58 -15.36 15.83 20.18
C LYS A 58 -16.30 14.75 20.76
N LYS A 59 -15.71 13.63 21.16
CA LYS A 59 -15.55 13.13 22.56
C LYS A 59 -15.33 11.62 22.55
N ARG A 60 -14.09 11.17 22.74
CA ARG A 60 -13.82 9.90 23.42
C ARG A 60 -12.65 10.11 24.36
N ASN A 61 -12.93 9.97 25.66
CA ASN A 61 -11.91 9.64 26.65
C ASN A 61 -11.40 8.25 26.28
N SER A 62 -10.27 8.16 25.61
CA SER A 62 -9.61 6.86 25.42
C SER A 62 -8.11 7.06 25.32
N SER A 63 -7.45 6.59 26.37
CA SER A 63 -6.07 6.10 26.48
C SER A 63 -5.10 6.53 25.37
N SER A 64 -4.00 7.13 25.81
CA SER A 64 -2.72 7.31 25.14
C SER A 64 -2.19 6.07 24.41
N ARG A 65 -2.82 5.69 23.29
CA ARG A 65 -2.15 5.00 22.21
C ARG A 65 -1.66 6.09 21.28
N GLU A 66 -0.35 6.32 21.29
CA GLU A 66 0.30 7.12 20.26
C GLU A 66 -0.19 6.62 18.90
N SER A 67 -0.74 7.53 18.10
CA SER A 67 -1.14 7.21 16.74
C SER A 67 0.14 6.98 15.93
N VAL A 68 0.50 5.71 15.74
CA VAL A 68 1.59 5.33 14.84
C VAL A 68 1.27 5.86 13.44
N SER A 69 2.23 6.58 12.85
CA SER A 69 2.12 7.08 11.49
C SER A 69 2.14 5.92 10.50
N PHE A 70 1.50 6.07 9.35
CA PHE A 70 1.54 5.00 8.36
C PHE A 70 2.98 4.82 7.82
N GLU A 71 3.79 5.87 7.80
CA GLU A 71 5.21 5.79 7.46
C GLU A 71 5.95 4.79 8.37
N GLU A 72 5.70 4.80 9.67
CA GLU A 72 6.24 3.81 10.62
C GLU A 72 5.67 2.40 10.38
N VAL A 73 4.40 2.31 10.00
CA VAL A 73 3.79 1.04 9.58
C VAL A 73 4.44 0.52 8.30
N LEU A 74 4.75 1.39 7.34
CA LEU A 74 5.38 1.06 6.06
C LEU A 74 6.80 0.52 6.25
N ASP A 75 7.56 1.05 7.20
CA ASP A 75 8.86 0.50 7.59
C ASP A 75 8.73 -0.96 8.06
N SER A 76 7.70 -1.26 8.86
CA SER A 76 7.42 -2.62 9.32
C SER A 76 6.93 -3.52 8.17
N LEU A 77 6.07 -3.00 7.31
CA LEU A 77 5.57 -3.70 6.12
C LEU A 77 6.68 -4.00 5.12
N SER A 78 7.73 -3.18 5.08
CA SER A 78 8.83 -3.33 4.13
C SER A 78 9.50 -4.71 4.25
N GLN A 79 9.73 -5.18 5.48
CA GLN A 79 10.30 -6.51 5.71
C GLN A 79 9.36 -7.62 5.25
N LEU A 80 8.06 -7.46 5.47
CA LEU A 80 7.05 -8.42 5.03
C LEU A 80 6.96 -8.46 3.51
N ILE A 81 6.99 -7.31 2.84
CA ILE A 81 7.00 -7.20 1.37
C ILE A 81 8.22 -7.93 0.81
N VAL A 82 9.41 -7.69 1.35
CA VAL A 82 10.65 -8.38 0.92
C VAL A 82 10.58 -9.88 1.15
N ALA A 83 10.13 -10.31 2.34
CA ALA A 83 9.98 -11.72 2.67
C ALA A 83 9.00 -12.41 1.72
N THR A 84 7.82 -11.83 1.49
CA THR A 84 6.81 -12.37 0.59
C THR A 84 7.35 -12.49 -0.84
N VAL A 85 8.02 -11.45 -1.36
CA VAL A 85 8.65 -11.51 -2.70
C VAL A 85 9.69 -12.64 -2.80
N ASN A 86 10.51 -12.84 -1.78
CA ASN A 86 11.52 -13.91 -1.78
C ASN A 86 10.90 -15.30 -1.68
N VAL A 87 9.82 -15.46 -0.89
CA VAL A 87 9.04 -16.71 -0.83
C VAL A 87 8.40 -17.02 -2.19
N GLY A 88 7.76 -16.05 -2.84
CA GLY A 88 7.14 -16.25 -4.15
C GLY A 88 8.12 -16.80 -5.19
N LYS A 89 9.35 -16.25 -5.24
CA LYS A 89 10.42 -16.74 -6.13
C LYS A 89 10.88 -18.17 -5.85
N THR A 90 10.67 -18.66 -4.62
CA THR A 90 11.16 -19.99 -4.20
C THR A 90 10.23 -21.12 -4.65
N TYR A 91 8.93 -20.85 -4.78
CA TYR A 91 7.95 -21.92 -5.02
C TYR A 91 7.66 -22.17 -6.51
N GLU A 92 7.61 -21.15 -7.39
CA GLU A 92 7.59 -21.33 -8.86
C GLU A 92 8.13 -20.07 -9.59
N GLU A 93 8.97 -20.22 -10.63
CA GLU A 93 9.49 -19.10 -11.44
C GLU A 93 8.38 -18.34 -12.19
N THR A 94 7.21 -18.95 -12.37
CA THR A 94 6.10 -18.42 -13.17
C THR A 94 5.08 -17.63 -12.36
N ASP A 95 4.98 -17.84 -11.05
CA ASP A 95 3.93 -17.24 -10.22
C ASP A 95 4.42 -15.96 -9.53
N THR A 96 4.29 -14.87 -10.29
CA THR A 96 4.51 -13.51 -9.80
C THR A 96 3.35 -13.11 -8.89
N LEU A 97 3.66 -12.88 -7.62
CA LEU A 97 2.76 -12.30 -6.62
C LEU A 97 2.02 -11.10 -7.21
N LYS A 98 0.69 -11.13 -7.14
CA LYS A 98 -0.18 -10.05 -7.62
C LYS A 98 -0.60 -9.13 -6.48
N THR A 99 -1.17 -9.72 -5.43
CA THR A 99 -1.72 -8.98 -4.29
C THR A 99 -1.38 -9.67 -2.97
N MET A 100 -1.29 -8.87 -1.90
CA MET A 100 -1.22 -9.33 -0.51
C MET A 100 -2.17 -8.47 0.31
N HIS A 101 -3.01 -9.10 1.13
CA HIS A 101 -3.96 -8.41 2.00
C HIS A 101 -3.67 -8.74 3.47
N LEU A 102 -3.50 -7.71 4.30
CA LEU A 102 -3.35 -7.81 5.74
C LEU A 102 -4.59 -7.21 6.38
N GLN A 103 -5.43 -8.06 6.96
CA GLN A 103 -6.66 -7.63 7.57
C GLN A 103 -6.56 -7.60 9.09
N GLY A 104 -6.87 -6.45 9.67
CA GLY A 104 -7.15 -6.27 11.09
C GLY A 104 -8.64 -6.32 11.38
N ARG A 105 -9.01 -5.95 12.62
CA ARG A 105 -10.41 -5.94 13.06
C ARG A 105 -11.25 -4.89 12.32
N ASP A 106 -10.72 -3.67 12.19
CA ASP A 106 -11.42 -2.51 11.64
C ASP A 106 -10.62 -1.83 10.50
N SER A 107 -9.63 -2.54 9.95
CA SER A 107 -8.73 -2.02 8.92
C SER A 107 -8.19 -3.11 8.02
N MET A 108 -7.73 -2.72 6.84
CA MET A 108 -7.01 -3.59 5.92
C MET A 108 -5.93 -2.82 5.17
N ILE A 109 -4.79 -3.48 5.00
CA ILE A 109 -3.72 -3.04 4.14
C ILE A 109 -3.67 -3.95 2.92
N SER A 110 -3.85 -3.38 1.74
CA SER A 110 -3.73 -4.10 0.46
C SER A 110 -2.46 -3.69 -0.24
N ILE A 111 -1.65 -4.66 -0.66
CA ILE A 111 -0.36 -4.45 -1.33
C ILE A 111 -0.45 -5.08 -2.72
N ILE A 112 -0.26 -4.26 -3.75
CA ILE A 112 -0.48 -4.59 -5.15
C ILE A 112 0.88 -4.51 -5.84
N PHE A 113 1.34 -5.64 -6.36
CA PHE A 113 2.66 -5.77 -6.95
C PHE A 113 2.57 -5.55 -8.46
N ASN A 114 3.54 -4.81 -9.02
CA ASN A 114 3.76 -4.84 -10.45
C ASN A 114 4.60 -6.07 -10.80
N LYS A 115 4.15 -6.87 -11.76
CA LYS A 115 4.90 -8.06 -12.23
C LYS A 115 6.15 -7.69 -13.04
N LYS A 116 6.14 -6.52 -13.71
CA LYS A 116 7.21 -6.08 -14.62
C LYS A 116 8.28 -5.25 -13.92
N GLN A 117 7.92 -4.57 -12.84
CA GLN A 117 8.77 -3.65 -12.11
C GLN A 117 8.83 -4.09 -10.66
N SER A 118 9.96 -3.89 -10.00
CA SER A 118 10.06 -4.10 -8.56
C SER A 118 9.42 -2.93 -7.80
N ILE A 119 8.13 -2.70 -8.01
CA ILE A 119 7.32 -1.61 -7.44
C ILE A 119 6.03 -2.23 -6.89
N CYS A 120 5.59 -1.76 -5.73
CA CYS A 120 4.25 -2.06 -5.24
C CYS A 120 3.53 -0.81 -4.75
N VAL A 121 2.20 -0.89 -4.82
CA VAL A 121 1.28 0.10 -4.28
C VAL A 121 0.68 -0.47 -3.01
N VAL A 122 0.77 0.27 -1.90
CA VAL A 122 0.23 -0.08 -0.60
C VAL A 122 -0.96 0.83 -0.31
N ILE A 123 -2.09 0.24 0.06
CA ILE A 123 -3.35 0.94 0.26
C ILE A 123 -3.85 0.64 1.67
N ASP A 124 -4.09 1.69 2.44
CA ASP A 124 -4.76 1.59 3.75
C ASP A 124 -6.26 1.80 3.59
N SER A 125 -7.06 0.96 4.24
CA SER A 125 -8.52 1.01 4.16
C SER A 125 -9.15 0.77 5.52
N ASN A 126 -10.17 1.56 5.86
CA ASN A 126 -11.02 1.29 7.03
C ASN A 126 -12.16 0.36 6.62
N ILE A 127 -12.13 -0.89 7.08
CA ILE A 127 -13.16 -1.87 6.73
C ILE A 127 -13.87 -2.33 8.00
N ASN A 128 -15.18 -2.53 7.90
CA ASN A 128 -15.99 -3.07 8.99
C ASN A 128 -16.41 -4.53 8.72
N GLU A 129 -16.12 -5.03 7.52
CA GLU A 129 -16.49 -6.35 7.02
C GLU A 129 -15.30 -6.93 6.24
N LEU A 130 -15.19 -8.27 6.19
CA LEU A 130 -14.19 -8.97 5.39
C LEU A 130 -14.31 -8.56 3.92
N CYS A 131 -13.22 -8.03 3.37
CA CYS A 131 -13.16 -7.58 1.98
C CYS A 131 -11.80 -7.99 1.43
N TYR A 132 -11.79 -8.80 0.37
CA TYR A 132 -10.57 -9.17 -0.33
C TYR A 132 -10.80 -9.05 -1.83
N VAL A 133 -9.83 -8.47 -2.53
CA VAL A 133 -9.91 -8.25 -3.98
C VAL A 133 -8.75 -9.01 -4.62
N PHE A 134 -9.05 -10.23 -5.04
CA PHE A 134 -8.06 -11.13 -5.67
C PHE A 134 -8.08 -11.07 -7.20
N ASP A 135 -9.01 -10.30 -7.79
CA ASP A 135 -9.08 -10.13 -9.24
C ASP A 135 -8.17 -8.99 -9.73
N ASP A 136 -8.01 -8.90 -11.05
CA ASP A 136 -7.11 -7.93 -11.66
C ASP A 136 -7.66 -6.48 -11.61
N GLN A 137 -8.85 -6.24 -11.05
CA GLN A 137 -9.47 -4.91 -11.06
C GLN A 137 -8.62 -3.88 -10.32
N ILE A 138 -8.13 -4.23 -9.13
CA ILE A 138 -7.29 -3.33 -8.35
C ILE A 138 -5.96 -3.05 -9.05
N GLN A 139 -5.43 -4.05 -9.76
CA GLN A 139 -4.21 -3.92 -10.54
C GLN A 139 -4.41 -2.96 -11.72
N ILE A 140 -5.56 -3.04 -12.40
CA ILE A 140 -5.96 -2.09 -13.46
C ILE A 140 -6.03 -0.66 -12.89
N GLN A 141 -6.61 -0.48 -11.70
CA GLN A 141 -6.66 0.87 -11.09
C GLN A 141 -5.27 1.41 -10.74
N CYS A 142 -4.31 0.54 -10.39
CA CYS A 142 -2.92 0.92 -10.11
C CYS A 142 -2.07 1.13 -11.37
N GLN A 143 -2.50 0.68 -12.55
CA GLN A 143 -1.71 0.74 -13.78
C GLN A 143 -1.14 2.14 -14.11
N PRO A 144 -1.91 3.25 -13.95
CA PRO A 144 -1.37 4.59 -14.22
C PRO A 144 -0.17 4.98 -13.35
N ILE A 145 -0.06 4.43 -12.13
CA ILE A 145 1.11 4.64 -11.26
C ILE A 145 2.31 3.89 -11.82
N PHE A 146 2.11 2.66 -12.27
CA PHE A 146 3.16 1.81 -12.83
C PHE A 146 3.70 2.38 -14.14
N ASP A 147 2.82 2.82 -15.04
CA ASP A 147 3.19 3.43 -16.32
C ASP A 147 3.99 4.72 -16.13
N ALA A 148 3.71 5.48 -15.06
CA ALA A 148 4.44 6.71 -14.75
C ALA A 148 5.86 6.48 -14.18
N LEU A 149 6.21 5.23 -13.87
CA LEU A 149 7.49 4.84 -13.25
C LEU A 149 8.32 3.89 -14.14
N GLU A 150 7.84 3.59 -15.36
CA GLU A 150 8.64 2.99 -16.44
C GLU A 150 9.73 3.98 -16.92
#